data_AF-A0A674IFZ7-F1
#
_entry.id   AF-A0A674IFZ7-F1
#
_cell.length_a   1.000
_cell.length_b   1.000
_cell.length_c   1.000
_cell.angle_alpha   90.00
_cell.angle_beta   90.00
_cell.angle_gamma   90.00
#
_symmetry.space_group_name_H-M   'P 1'
#
loop_
_entity.id
_entity.type
_entity.pdbx_description
1 polymer ?
#
loop_
_entity_poly.entity_id
_entity_poly.type
_entity_poly.pdbx_seq_one_letter_code
_entity_poly.pdbx_strand_id
1 'polypeptide(L)'
;KAAFGLAEGEVVQKLTWAHPLCLFQAAREKLQNYIFDKMNVHNVLLYEVKRRGGMLEGLQRNEATQDPSLLQVIRQLENNIEKMLMKIRTGEKIYYLYLKMVDFLKDELAQLPLQLDVLQHMVEVYQVELKGMRLMAVDATKATEEAKTDMTNMETEFIAERRFRENSLNFQKKQIDRIRVKDASERHRRARRELNVDFPVLILHESLKGARLEASKAQIEHQAQVTSEVDKIKCAVQCSHLWDIAGRFLAQQKTGENLQQQIVECGQKREELETKLKELELERAELKFHQTPSSISSRKLAEELKKNLEAEEVRLHQVHTQMLKNQELLLSFENGVDNLLIRLCGITVPGHVCALNPLPPALPVTVRSWAGQERALLPRENQGAETRLPEDQRDAFDFADIDHSYVPNRDEIKKQGVRLIETMTKAAKKKQRGGRKGA
;
A
#
# COMPACT_ATOMS: atom_id res chain seq x y z
N LYS A 1 11.12 30.29 162.62
CA LYS A 1 10.04 30.55 161.64
C LYS A 1 10.55 31.60 160.66
N ALA A 2 10.71 31.40 159.36
CA ALA A 2 10.47 30.26 158.51
C ALA A 2 11.46 30.40 157.34
N ALA A 3 12.49 29.55 157.31
CA ALA A 3 13.36 29.34 156.14
C ALA A 3 12.69 28.33 155.18
N PHE A 4 11.39 28.54 154.92
CA PHE A 4 10.50 27.64 154.17
C PHE A 4 9.87 28.40 153.00
N GLY A 5 10.64 29.26 152.33
CA GLY A 5 10.16 30.12 151.25
C GLY A 5 10.98 30.10 149.96
N LEU A 6 12.07 29.32 149.88
CA LEU A 6 12.99 29.35 148.74
C LEU A 6 12.98 28.08 147.87
N ALA A 7 12.23 27.03 148.26
CA ALA A 7 12.25 25.75 147.54
C ALA A 7 11.16 25.60 146.46
N GLU A 8 10.11 26.44 146.46
CA GLU A 8 9.02 26.32 145.48
C GLU A 8 9.26 27.09 144.16
N GLY A 9 10.27 27.97 144.11
CA GLY A 9 10.61 28.75 142.91
C GLY A 9 11.40 27.98 141.84
N GLU A 10 12.23 27.00 142.22
CA GLU A 10 13.11 26.28 141.28
C GLU A 10 12.47 25.05 140.64
N VAL A 11 11.49 24.43 141.30
CA VAL A 11 10.84 23.20 140.81
C VAL A 11 9.86 23.53 139.67
N VAL A 12 9.18 24.68 139.73
CA VAL A 12 8.25 25.12 138.67
C VAL A 12 8.99 25.56 137.41
N GLN A 13 10.23 26.06 137.52
CA GLN A 13 11.06 26.39 136.36
C GLN A 13 11.73 25.16 135.72
N LYS A 14 12.13 24.14 136.48
CA LYS A 14 12.74 22.92 135.89
C LYS A 14 11.75 22.02 135.15
N LEU A 15 10.47 22.00 135.55
CA LEU A 15 9.43 21.21 134.88
C LEU A 15 8.82 21.88 133.64
N THR A 16 8.95 23.21 133.49
CA THR A 16 8.42 23.94 132.32
C THR A 16 9.32 23.86 131.08
N TRP A 17 10.63 23.59 131.24
CA TRP A 17 11.58 23.44 130.12
C TRP A 17 11.93 21.98 129.74
N ALA A 18 11.54 20.99 130.56
CA ALA A 18 11.84 19.57 130.31
C ALA A 18 10.99 18.94 129.19
N HIS A 19 9.71 19.34 129.07
CA HIS A 19 8.82 18.87 128.01
C HIS A 19 9.24 19.35 126.60
N PRO A 20 9.57 20.65 126.40
CA PRO A 20 10.06 21.14 125.11
C PRO A 20 11.38 20.50 124.66
N LEU A 21 12.33 20.25 125.59
CA LEU A 21 13.61 19.61 125.25
C LEU A 21 13.44 18.15 124.82
N CYS A 22 12.56 17.40 125.50
CA CYS A 22 12.29 16.00 125.14
C CYS A 22 11.54 15.88 123.81
N LEU A 23 10.57 16.78 123.55
CA LEU A 23 9.92 16.92 122.24
C LEU A 23 10.90 17.32 121.13
N PHE A 24 11.87 18.20 121.43
CA PHE A 24 12.90 18.62 120.48
C PHE A 24 13.86 17.48 120.14
N GLN A 25 14.28 16.68 121.13
CA GLN A 25 15.11 15.49 120.90
C GLN A 25 14.36 14.41 120.10
N ALA A 26 13.09 14.14 120.46
CA ALA A 26 12.25 13.20 119.70
C ALA A 26 11.99 13.67 118.26
N ALA A 27 11.81 14.98 118.04
CA ALA A 27 11.69 15.57 116.71
C ALA A 27 13.01 15.46 115.92
N ARG A 28 14.17 15.62 116.59
CA ARG A 28 15.50 15.47 115.97
C ARG A 28 15.75 14.03 115.53
N GLU A 29 15.42 13.05 116.37
CA GLU A 29 15.56 11.63 116.02
C GLU A 29 14.61 11.22 114.89
N LYS A 30 13.36 11.68 114.91
CA LYS A 30 12.43 11.46 113.78
C LYS A 30 12.96 12.05 112.48
N LEU A 31 13.54 13.25 112.52
CA LEU A 31 14.15 13.87 111.34
C LEU A 31 15.38 13.09 110.88
N GLN A 32 16.24 12.63 111.80
CA GLN A 32 17.41 11.82 111.47
C GLN A 32 17.03 10.48 110.83
N ASN A 33 16.02 9.78 111.38
CA ASN A 33 15.50 8.54 110.81
C ASN A 33 14.88 8.78 109.43
N TYR A 34 14.11 9.86 109.27
CA TYR A 34 13.54 10.22 107.97
C TYR A 34 14.62 10.54 106.93
N ILE A 35 15.68 11.26 107.31
CA ILE A 35 16.83 11.55 106.42
C ILE A 35 17.55 10.24 106.07
N PHE A 36 17.74 9.35 107.04
CA PHE A 36 18.40 8.07 106.82
C PHE A 36 17.61 7.17 105.86
N ASP A 37 16.30 7.05 106.07
CA ASP A 37 15.41 6.29 105.17
C ASP A 37 15.40 6.87 103.76
N LYS A 38 15.35 8.21 103.63
CA LYS A 38 15.45 8.88 102.33
C LYS A 38 16.79 8.65 101.66
N MET A 39 17.89 8.68 102.40
CA MET A 39 19.23 8.40 101.89
C MET A 39 19.35 6.94 101.43
N ASN A 40 18.77 6.01 102.18
CA ASN A 40 18.77 4.59 101.84
C ASN A 40 17.98 4.33 100.55
N VAL A 41 16.79 4.92 100.41
CA VAL A 41 16.00 4.87 99.16
C VAL A 41 16.77 5.48 97.99
N HIS A 42 17.45 6.61 98.21
CA HIS A 42 18.28 7.23 97.17
C HIS A 42 19.42 6.32 96.73
N ASN A 43 20.12 5.66 97.66
CA ASN A 43 21.20 4.73 97.34
C ASN A 43 20.72 3.51 96.55
N VAL A 44 19.55 2.96 96.89
CA VAL A 44 18.93 1.85 96.14
C VAL A 44 18.60 2.29 94.71
N LEU A 45 17.95 3.46 94.54
CA LEU A 45 17.63 3.99 93.22
C LEU A 45 18.89 4.30 92.40
N LEU A 46 19.94 4.83 93.03
CA LEU A 46 21.21 5.09 92.36
C LEU A 46 21.87 3.79 91.86
N TYR A 47 21.81 2.71 92.66
CA TYR A 47 22.29 1.40 92.24
C TYR A 47 21.48 0.86 91.06
N GLU A 48 20.16 0.97 91.10
CA GLU A 48 19.30 0.54 89.99
C GLU A 48 19.55 1.34 88.71
N VAL A 49 19.71 2.65 88.81
CA VAL A 49 20.04 3.52 87.67
C VAL A 49 21.40 3.14 87.08
N LYS A 50 22.43 2.90 87.92
CA LYS A 50 23.74 2.44 87.44
C LYS A 50 23.66 1.08 86.77
N ARG A 51 22.89 0.13 87.33
CA ARG A 51 22.68 -1.19 86.75
C ARG A 51 21.99 -1.10 85.39
N ARG A 52 20.93 -0.30 85.28
CA ARG A 52 20.20 -0.08 84.02
C ARG A 52 21.08 0.63 82.99
N GLY A 53 21.87 1.62 83.42
CA GLY A 53 22.87 2.29 82.58
C GLY A 53 23.89 1.33 82.00
N GLY A 54 24.47 0.45 82.84
CA GLY A 54 25.42 -0.56 82.37
C GLY A 54 24.81 -1.58 81.40
N MET A 55 23.54 -1.97 81.58
CA MET A 55 22.86 -2.85 80.63
C MET A 55 22.59 -2.15 79.29
N LEU A 56 22.20 -0.86 79.31
CA LEU A 56 21.98 -0.05 78.12
C LEU A 56 23.27 0.16 77.32
N GLU A 57 24.38 0.48 77.98
CA GLU A 57 25.69 0.62 77.34
C GLU A 57 26.16 -0.70 76.73
N GLY A 58 25.88 -1.85 77.37
CA GLY A 58 26.16 -3.18 76.83
C GLY A 58 25.35 -3.49 75.57
N LEU A 59 24.06 -3.16 75.56
CA LEU A 59 23.19 -3.33 74.39
C LEU A 59 23.60 -2.43 73.22
N GLN A 60 23.89 -1.15 73.48
CA GLN A 60 24.37 -0.22 72.45
C GLN A 60 25.73 -0.63 71.86
N ARG A 61 26.63 -1.21 72.67
CA ARG A 61 27.88 -1.79 72.15
C ARG A 61 27.62 -2.96 71.22
N ASN A 62 26.66 -3.83 71.53
CA ASN A 62 26.31 -4.97 70.69
C ASN A 62 25.64 -4.54 69.38
N GLU A 63 24.81 -3.50 69.39
CA GLU A 63 24.24 -2.91 68.16
C GLU A 63 25.29 -2.20 67.30
N ALA A 64 26.25 -1.51 67.93
CA ALA A 64 27.36 -0.87 67.22
C ALA A 64 28.38 -1.89 66.66
N THR A 65 28.44 -3.09 67.25
CA THR A 65 29.25 -4.22 66.78
C THR A 65 28.40 -5.10 65.86
N GLN A 66 27.80 -4.52 64.82
CA GLN A 66 27.27 -5.32 63.71
C GLN A 66 28.41 -6.18 63.17
N ASP A 67 28.18 -7.50 63.13
CA ASP A 67 29.19 -8.48 62.75
C ASP A 67 29.79 -8.11 61.38
N PRO A 68 31.11 -7.87 61.26
CA PRO A 68 31.72 -7.39 60.01
C PRO A 68 31.41 -8.29 58.80
N SER A 69 31.20 -9.58 59.06
CA SER A 69 30.75 -10.59 58.10
C SER A 69 29.35 -10.29 57.54
N LEU A 70 28.37 -9.99 58.40
CA LEU A 70 26.99 -9.67 58.01
C LEU A 70 26.92 -8.40 57.16
N LEU A 71 27.65 -7.36 57.56
CA LEU A 71 27.78 -6.12 56.77
C LEU A 71 28.41 -6.35 55.39
N GLN A 72 29.38 -7.26 55.29
CA GLN A 72 30.00 -7.61 54.01
C GLN A 72 29.03 -8.39 53.11
N VAL A 73 28.24 -9.31 53.69
CA VAL A 73 27.19 -10.05 52.97
C VAL A 73 26.11 -9.10 52.45
N ILE A 74 25.65 -8.14 53.27
CA ILE A 74 24.65 -7.14 52.85
C ILE A 74 25.17 -6.33 51.66
N ARG A 75 26.39 -5.78 51.74
CA ARG A 75 26.98 -5.04 50.61
C ARG A 75 27.11 -5.88 49.34
N GLN A 76 27.45 -7.17 49.48
CA GLN A 76 27.55 -8.07 48.34
C GLN A 76 26.18 -8.32 47.69
N LEU A 77 25.13 -8.50 48.50
CA LEU A 77 23.76 -8.66 48.02
C LEU A 77 23.26 -7.39 47.35
N GLU A 78 23.49 -6.21 47.93
CA GLU A 78 23.15 -4.92 47.33
C GLU A 78 23.82 -4.74 45.97
N ASN A 79 25.13 -5.03 45.87
CA ASN A 79 25.85 -4.97 44.60
C ASN A 79 25.31 -5.97 43.56
N ASN A 80 24.91 -7.16 43.99
CA ASN A 80 24.33 -8.17 43.12
C ASN A 80 22.93 -7.76 42.63
N ILE A 81 22.12 -7.16 43.51
CA ILE A 81 20.79 -6.61 43.19
C ILE A 81 20.93 -5.49 42.16
N GLU A 82 21.84 -4.52 42.39
CA GLU A 82 22.05 -3.40 41.47
C GLU A 82 22.51 -3.91 40.08
N LYS A 83 23.43 -4.87 40.04
CA LYS A 83 23.85 -5.52 38.78
C LYS A 83 22.68 -6.21 38.07
N MET A 84 21.80 -6.88 38.81
CA MET A 84 20.63 -7.52 38.23
C MET A 84 19.64 -6.49 37.67
N LEU A 85 19.38 -5.40 38.39
CA LEU A 85 18.53 -4.31 37.92
C LEU A 85 19.07 -3.67 36.63
N MET A 86 20.38 -3.47 36.54
CA MET A 86 21.01 -2.96 35.31
C MET A 86 20.87 -3.93 34.14
N LYS A 87 20.97 -5.24 34.38
CA LYS A 87 20.71 -6.27 33.36
C LYS A 87 19.26 -6.27 32.91
N ILE A 88 18.30 -6.16 33.83
CA ILE A 88 16.86 -6.07 33.51
C ILE A 88 16.59 -4.84 32.64
N ARG A 89 17.04 -3.65 33.06
CA ARG A 89 16.86 -2.40 32.30
C ARG A 89 17.49 -2.47 30.90
N THR A 90 18.63 -3.13 30.77
CA THR A 90 19.28 -3.33 29.46
C THR A 90 18.49 -4.33 28.61
N GLY A 91 18.02 -5.43 29.21
CA GLY A 91 17.15 -6.41 28.57
C GLY A 91 15.84 -5.81 28.08
N GLU A 92 15.20 -4.95 28.87
CA GLU A 92 13.99 -4.21 28.49
C GLU A 92 14.23 -3.29 27.30
N LYS A 93 15.35 -2.56 27.26
CA LYS A 93 15.73 -1.72 26.12
C LYS A 93 15.94 -2.55 24.85
N ILE A 94 16.62 -3.68 24.96
CA ILE A 94 16.86 -4.59 23.84
C ILE A 94 15.52 -5.17 23.35
N TYR A 95 14.66 -5.63 24.27
CA TYR A 95 13.34 -6.16 23.97
C TYR A 95 12.46 -5.14 23.24
N TYR A 96 12.43 -3.89 23.71
CA TYR A 96 11.71 -2.81 23.04
C TYR A 96 12.24 -2.54 21.63
N LEU A 97 13.56 -2.62 21.44
CA LEU A 97 14.16 -2.47 20.12
C LEU A 97 13.74 -3.61 19.17
N TYR A 98 13.72 -4.85 19.67
CA TYR A 98 13.24 -6.01 18.90
C TYR A 98 11.77 -5.88 18.53
N LEU A 99 10.90 -5.43 19.44
CA LEU A 99 9.49 -5.19 19.12
C LEU A 99 9.34 -4.16 18.00
N LYS A 100 10.04 -3.03 18.11
CA LYS A 100 10.05 -2.00 17.05
C LYS A 100 10.52 -2.53 15.70
N MET A 101 11.55 -3.37 15.70
CA MET A 101 12.08 -3.97 14.47
C MET A 101 11.06 -4.94 13.87
N VAL A 102 10.37 -5.72 14.70
CA VAL A 102 9.31 -6.62 14.24
C VAL A 102 8.13 -5.84 13.64
N ASP A 103 7.72 -4.74 14.27
CA ASP A 103 6.64 -3.91 13.74
C ASP A 103 7.02 -3.30 12.38
N PHE A 104 8.25 -2.76 12.25
CA PHE A 104 8.74 -2.27 10.97
C PHE A 104 8.78 -3.35 9.88
N LEU A 105 9.25 -4.56 10.22
CA LEU A 105 9.26 -5.68 9.29
C LEU A 105 7.85 -6.14 8.89
N LYS A 106 6.87 -6.05 9.79
CA LYS A 106 5.46 -6.32 9.46
C LYS A 106 4.91 -5.28 8.50
N ASP A 107 5.25 -4.01 8.69
CA ASP A 107 4.84 -2.93 7.80
C ASP A 107 5.44 -3.11 6.39
N GLU A 108 6.74 -3.43 6.29
CA GLU A 108 7.37 -3.76 5.00
C GLU A 108 6.75 -5.00 4.35
N LEU A 109 6.49 -6.04 5.15
CA LEU A 109 5.85 -7.27 4.66
C LEU A 109 4.43 -7.01 4.15
N ALA A 110 3.69 -6.06 4.74
CA ALA A 110 2.37 -5.68 4.27
C ALA A 110 2.41 -4.92 2.93
N GLN A 111 3.51 -4.22 2.63
CA GLN A 111 3.66 -3.46 1.38
C GLN A 111 4.08 -4.33 0.18
N LEU A 112 4.82 -5.40 0.42
CA LEU A 112 5.33 -6.30 -0.63
C LEU A 112 4.24 -6.90 -1.54
N PRO A 113 3.12 -7.45 -1.01
CA PRO A 113 2.03 -7.96 -1.84
C PRO A 113 1.42 -6.90 -2.76
N LEU A 114 1.24 -5.66 -2.26
CA LEU A 114 0.69 -4.56 -3.06
C LEU A 114 1.62 -4.22 -4.24
N GLN A 115 2.93 -4.20 -4.01
CA GLN A 115 3.91 -3.97 -5.08
C GLN A 115 3.91 -5.13 -6.09
N LEU A 116 3.74 -6.36 -5.61
CA LEU A 116 3.64 -7.54 -6.47
C LEU A 116 2.38 -7.51 -7.33
N ASP A 117 1.23 -7.11 -6.77
CA ASP A 117 -0.04 -6.97 -7.50
C ASP A 117 0.08 -5.94 -8.64
N VAL A 118 0.73 -4.80 -8.37
CA VAL A 118 1.00 -3.78 -9.41
C VAL A 118 1.89 -4.35 -10.51
N LEU A 119 2.95 -5.06 -10.16
CA LEU A 119 3.86 -5.67 -11.14
C LEU A 119 3.16 -6.75 -11.95
N GLN A 120 2.33 -7.58 -11.31
CA GLN A 120 1.54 -8.61 -11.98
C GLN A 120 0.55 -8.00 -12.96
N HIS A 121 -0.16 -6.94 -12.56
CA HIS A 121 -1.09 -6.25 -13.46
C HIS A 121 -0.38 -5.66 -14.69
N MET A 122 0.80 -5.05 -14.52
CA MET A 122 1.59 -4.58 -15.66
C MET A 122 1.99 -5.71 -16.61
N VAL A 123 2.39 -6.87 -16.08
CA VAL A 123 2.71 -8.04 -16.90
C VAL A 123 1.49 -8.51 -17.68
N GLU A 124 0.31 -8.55 -17.08
CA GLU A 124 -0.94 -8.91 -17.76
C GLU A 124 -1.27 -7.96 -18.92
N VAL A 125 -1.12 -6.65 -18.69
CA VAL A 125 -1.33 -5.62 -19.73
C VAL A 125 -0.35 -5.84 -20.89
N TYR A 126 0.95 -5.97 -20.62
CA TYR A 126 1.93 -6.20 -21.68
C TYR A 126 1.73 -7.51 -22.43
N GLN A 127 1.24 -8.57 -21.77
CA GLN A 127 0.90 -9.81 -22.45
C GLN A 127 -0.26 -9.64 -23.43
N VAL A 128 -1.29 -8.86 -23.08
CA VAL A 128 -2.42 -8.57 -23.96
C VAL A 128 -1.96 -7.74 -25.16
N GLU A 129 -1.17 -6.69 -24.93
CA GLU A 129 -0.62 -5.84 -26.01
C GLU A 129 0.25 -6.66 -26.97
N LEU A 130 1.13 -7.51 -26.44
CA LEU A 130 2.00 -8.36 -27.26
C LEU A 130 1.20 -9.36 -28.11
N LYS A 131 0.13 -9.94 -27.56
CA LYS A 131 -0.79 -10.79 -28.32
C LYS A 131 -1.48 -10.01 -29.44
N GLY A 132 -1.91 -8.78 -29.17
CA GLY A 132 -2.48 -7.87 -30.17
C GLY A 132 -1.52 -7.56 -31.31
N MET A 133 -0.28 -7.18 -30.98
CA MET A 133 0.77 -6.91 -31.98
C MET A 133 1.10 -8.15 -32.82
N ARG A 134 1.14 -9.34 -32.19
CA ARG A 134 1.38 -10.59 -32.91
C ARG A 134 0.26 -10.89 -33.91
N LEU A 135 -1.00 -10.67 -33.53
CA LEU A 135 -2.13 -10.87 -34.43
C LEU A 135 -2.06 -9.91 -35.63
N MET A 136 -1.79 -8.63 -35.38
CA MET A 136 -1.58 -7.65 -36.46
C MET A 136 -0.43 -8.03 -37.38
N ALA A 137 0.68 -8.54 -36.85
CA ALA A 137 1.80 -9.00 -37.66
C ALA A 137 1.41 -10.19 -38.55
N VAL A 138 0.66 -11.16 -38.01
CA VAL A 138 0.14 -12.29 -38.79
C VAL A 138 -0.79 -11.80 -39.90
N ASP A 139 -1.74 -10.92 -39.59
CA ASP A 139 -2.65 -10.35 -40.58
C ASP A 139 -1.92 -9.57 -41.67
N ALA A 140 -0.92 -8.77 -41.30
CA ALA A 140 -0.09 -8.05 -42.25
C ALA A 140 0.69 -9.00 -43.17
N THR A 141 1.31 -10.05 -42.62
CA THR A 141 2.02 -11.05 -43.44
C THR A 141 1.07 -11.77 -44.39
N LYS A 142 -0.11 -12.18 -43.90
CA LYS A 142 -1.14 -12.82 -44.71
C LYS A 142 -1.60 -11.91 -45.86
N ALA A 143 -1.89 -10.65 -45.58
CA ALA A 143 -2.28 -9.68 -46.60
C ALA A 143 -1.16 -9.47 -47.66
N THR A 144 0.10 -9.44 -47.23
CA THR A 144 1.23 -9.33 -48.18
C THR A 144 1.40 -10.58 -49.04
N GLU A 145 1.21 -11.78 -48.47
CA GLU A 145 1.28 -13.03 -49.24
C GLU A 145 0.10 -13.16 -50.20
N GLU A 146 -1.11 -12.80 -49.79
CA GLU A 146 -2.30 -12.73 -50.65
C GLU A 146 -2.05 -11.76 -51.83
N ALA A 147 -1.55 -10.56 -51.55
CA ALA A 147 -1.23 -9.59 -52.60
C ALA A 147 -0.14 -10.09 -53.57
N LYS A 148 0.87 -10.83 -53.08
CA LYS A 148 1.87 -11.48 -53.94
C LYS A 148 1.23 -12.55 -54.81
N THR A 149 0.37 -13.41 -54.24
CA THR A 149 -0.31 -14.45 -55.01
C THR A 149 -1.19 -13.85 -56.10
N ASP A 150 -1.96 -12.80 -55.79
CA ASP A 150 -2.79 -12.09 -56.77
C ASP A 150 -1.97 -11.46 -57.87
N MET A 151 -0.84 -10.82 -57.53
CA MET A 151 0.09 -10.27 -58.51
C MET A 151 0.62 -11.35 -59.45
N THR A 152 1.05 -12.49 -58.92
CA THR A 152 1.57 -13.61 -59.74
C THR A 152 0.47 -14.21 -60.63
N ASN A 153 -0.75 -14.37 -60.10
CA ASN A 153 -1.89 -14.88 -60.86
C ASN A 153 -2.21 -13.94 -62.03
N MET A 154 -2.36 -12.64 -61.75
CA MET A 154 -2.63 -11.63 -62.77
C MET A 154 -1.52 -11.56 -63.83
N GLU A 155 -0.24 -11.71 -63.44
CA GLU A 155 0.87 -11.79 -64.39
C GLU A 155 0.75 -13.03 -65.29
N THR A 156 0.44 -14.20 -64.72
CA THR A 156 0.27 -15.43 -65.51
C THR A 156 -0.89 -15.34 -66.49
N GLU A 157 -2.03 -14.79 -66.06
CA GLU A 157 -3.19 -14.54 -66.91
C GLU A 157 -2.84 -13.59 -68.05
N PHE A 158 -2.13 -12.49 -67.74
CA PHE A 158 -1.68 -11.53 -68.75
C PHE A 158 -0.73 -12.16 -69.78
N ILE A 159 0.21 -13.01 -69.33
CA ILE A 159 1.10 -13.75 -70.22
C ILE A 159 0.31 -14.74 -71.09
N ALA A 160 -0.62 -15.49 -70.52
CA ALA A 160 -1.44 -16.46 -71.25
C ALA A 160 -2.28 -15.77 -72.33
N GLU A 161 -2.93 -14.67 -71.98
CA GLU A 161 -3.72 -13.85 -72.87
C GLU A 161 -2.86 -13.21 -73.98
N ARG A 162 -1.66 -12.69 -73.65
CA ARG A 162 -0.70 -12.20 -74.65
C ARG A 162 -0.32 -13.30 -75.64
N ARG A 163 0.00 -14.51 -75.16
CA ARG A 163 0.32 -15.68 -75.99
C ARG A 163 -0.85 -16.06 -76.89
N PHE A 164 -2.07 -16.03 -76.38
CA PHE A 164 -3.27 -16.32 -77.16
C PHE A 164 -3.45 -15.35 -78.33
N ARG A 165 -3.29 -14.04 -78.08
CA ARG A 165 -3.35 -13.01 -79.14
C ARG A 165 -2.23 -13.17 -80.16
N GLU A 166 -1.00 -13.42 -79.72
CA GLU A 166 0.14 -13.62 -80.61
C GLU A 166 -0.05 -14.86 -81.50
N ASN A 167 -0.55 -15.96 -80.95
CA ASN A 167 -0.90 -17.16 -81.71
C ASN A 167 -2.00 -16.86 -82.75
N SER A 168 -3.02 -16.10 -82.37
CA SER A 168 -4.10 -15.68 -83.28
C SER A 168 -3.58 -14.80 -84.42
N LEU A 169 -2.72 -13.83 -84.11
CA LEU A 169 -2.06 -12.99 -85.12
C LEU A 169 -1.14 -13.80 -86.04
N ASN A 170 -0.37 -14.74 -85.49
CA ASN A 170 0.47 -15.64 -86.28
C ASN A 170 -0.35 -16.53 -87.21
N PHE A 171 -1.53 -16.98 -86.78
CA PHE A 171 -2.46 -17.72 -87.64
C PHE A 171 -2.94 -16.86 -88.81
N GLN A 172 -3.37 -15.62 -88.55
CA GLN A 172 -3.78 -14.67 -89.59
C GLN A 172 -2.63 -14.33 -90.55
N LYS A 173 -1.43 -14.05 -90.04
CA LYS A 173 -0.22 -13.81 -90.85
C LYS A 173 0.07 -14.99 -91.78
N LYS A 174 0.04 -16.23 -91.28
CA LYS A 174 0.22 -17.44 -92.11
C LYS A 174 -0.83 -17.53 -93.22
N GLN A 175 -2.07 -17.13 -92.98
CA GLN A 175 -3.07 -17.09 -94.04
C GLN A 175 -2.77 -16.01 -95.09
N ILE A 176 -2.39 -14.81 -94.66
CA ILE A 176 -1.99 -13.72 -95.56
C ILE A 176 -0.79 -14.14 -96.40
N ASP A 177 0.23 -14.75 -95.81
CA ASP A 177 1.42 -15.21 -96.53
C ASP A 177 1.08 -16.30 -97.56
N ARG A 178 0.16 -17.22 -97.22
CA ARG A 178 -0.37 -18.20 -98.21
C ARG A 178 -1.08 -17.49 -99.38
N ILE A 179 -1.88 -16.46 -99.09
CA ILE A 179 -2.54 -15.66 -100.14
C ILE A 179 -1.49 -14.93 -100.98
N ARG A 180 -0.49 -14.30 -100.37
CA ARG A 180 0.59 -13.60 -101.07
C ARG A 180 1.40 -14.51 -101.97
N VAL A 181 1.76 -15.72 -101.52
CA VAL A 181 2.46 -16.72 -102.34
C VAL A 181 1.59 -17.17 -103.52
N LYS A 182 0.31 -17.46 -103.27
CA LYS A 182 -0.65 -17.79 -104.35
C LYS A 182 -0.80 -16.65 -105.34
N ASP A 183 -1.00 -15.42 -104.88
CA ASP A 183 -1.11 -14.22 -105.72
C ASP A 183 0.17 -13.97 -106.51
N ALA A 184 1.37 -14.11 -105.92
CA ALA A 184 2.64 -14.01 -106.65
C ALA A 184 2.78 -15.08 -107.75
N SER A 185 2.36 -16.32 -107.47
CA SER A 185 2.33 -17.40 -108.47
C SER A 185 1.31 -17.13 -109.58
N GLU A 186 0.17 -16.52 -109.23
CA GLU A 186 -0.87 -16.17 -110.19
C GLU A 186 -0.48 -14.96 -111.04
N ARG A 187 0.18 -13.96 -110.45
CA ARG A 187 0.80 -12.83 -111.17
C ARG A 187 1.87 -13.31 -112.15
N HIS A 188 2.69 -14.30 -111.79
CA HIS A 188 3.59 -14.94 -112.76
C HIS A 188 2.82 -15.60 -113.92
N ARG A 189 1.65 -16.19 -113.64
CA ARG A 189 0.75 -16.76 -114.67
C ARG A 189 0.06 -15.69 -115.51
N ARG A 190 -0.30 -14.53 -114.94
CA ARG A 190 -0.94 -13.39 -115.62
C ARG A 190 0.05 -12.53 -116.41
N ALA A 191 1.27 -12.30 -115.90
CA ALA A 191 2.35 -11.64 -116.65
C ALA A 191 2.76 -12.43 -117.91
N ARG A 192 2.63 -13.77 -117.89
CA ARG A 192 2.72 -14.59 -119.11
C ARG A 192 1.57 -14.38 -120.10
N ARG A 193 0.44 -13.82 -119.69
CA ARG A 193 -0.74 -13.54 -120.53
C ARG A 193 -0.88 -12.06 -120.92
N GLU A 194 -0.27 -11.15 -120.16
CA GLU A 194 -0.30 -9.69 -120.38
C GLU A 194 0.83 -9.17 -121.28
N LEU A 195 1.69 -10.04 -121.82
CA LEU A 195 2.63 -9.68 -122.90
C LEU A 195 1.92 -9.55 -124.28
N ASN A 196 0.59 -9.49 -124.29
CA ASN A 196 -0.22 -9.26 -125.47
C ASN A 196 -1.33 -8.27 -125.10
N VAL A 197 -1.45 -7.22 -125.92
CA VAL A 197 -2.45 -6.14 -125.95
C VAL A 197 -2.07 -4.81 -125.27
N ASP A 198 -1.65 -3.87 -126.12
CA ASP A 198 -1.42 -2.43 -125.91
C ASP A 198 -2.73 -1.60 -125.87
N PHE A 199 -2.86 -0.67 -124.90
CA PHE A 199 -3.47 0.71 -124.84
C PHE A 199 -4.78 1.07 -125.63
N PRO A 200 -5.46 2.26 -125.45
CA PRO A 200 -5.47 3.32 -124.42
C PRO A 200 -6.86 3.67 -123.76
N VAL A 201 -6.75 4.55 -122.76
CA VAL A 201 -7.74 5.37 -122.00
C VAL A 201 -8.66 6.28 -122.85
N LEU A 202 -9.95 6.43 -122.47
CA LEU A 202 -10.79 7.60 -122.82
C LEU A 202 -11.74 8.09 -121.69
N ILE A 203 -11.36 9.27 -121.19
CA ILE A 203 -12.09 10.47 -120.74
C ILE A 203 -13.65 10.47 -120.68
N LEU A 204 -14.14 10.74 -119.45
CA LEU A 204 -15.09 11.77 -119.00
C LEU A 204 -16.29 12.15 -119.90
N HIS A 205 -17.51 11.90 -119.41
CA HIS A 205 -18.72 12.66 -119.80
C HIS A 205 -19.50 13.10 -118.56
N GLU A 206 -19.61 14.42 -118.39
CA GLU A 206 -20.19 15.13 -117.26
C GLU A 206 -21.43 15.88 -117.76
N SER A 207 -22.64 15.51 -117.33
CA SER A 207 -23.88 16.31 -117.51
C SER A 207 -25.05 15.79 -116.67
N LEU A 208 -25.11 16.21 -115.39
CA LEU A 208 -26.33 16.22 -114.57
C LEU A 208 -26.12 17.14 -113.33
N LYS A 209 -26.14 18.47 -113.53
CA LYS A 209 -25.72 19.45 -112.48
C LYS A 209 -26.83 20.30 -111.84
N GLY A 210 -28.11 20.12 -112.19
CA GLY A 210 -29.21 20.91 -111.61
C GLY A 210 -29.72 20.39 -110.26
N ALA A 211 -30.33 19.19 -110.23
CA ALA A 211 -30.86 18.59 -108.99
C ALA A 211 -29.76 18.17 -107.99
N ARG A 212 -28.53 17.95 -108.49
CA ARG A 212 -27.35 17.61 -107.68
C ARG A 212 -26.87 18.78 -106.81
N LEU A 213 -27.13 20.03 -107.22
CA LEU A 213 -26.59 21.23 -106.56
C LEU A 213 -27.43 21.63 -105.33
N GLU A 214 -28.76 21.55 -105.40
CA GLU A 214 -29.65 21.76 -104.24
C GLU A 214 -29.57 20.59 -103.23
N ALA A 215 -29.49 19.34 -103.70
CA ALA A 215 -29.18 18.21 -102.83
C ALA A 215 -27.81 18.36 -102.16
N SER A 216 -26.82 18.93 -102.87
CA SER A 216 -25.51 19.25 -102.32
C SER A 216 -25.55 20.40 -101.31
N LYS A 217 -26.42 21.41 -101.49
CA LYS A 217 -26.56 22.52 -100.55
C LYS A 217 -27.23 22.07 -99.25
N ALA A 218 -28.34 21.36 -99.33
CA ALA A 218 -29.00 20.76 -98.18
C ALA A 218 -28.06 19.77 -97.44
N GLN A 219 -27.22 19.05 -98.16
CA GLN A 219 -26.22 18.17 -97.57
C GLN A 219 -25.11 18.93 -96.84
N ILE A 220 -24.66 20.07 -97.37
CA ILE A 220 -23.66 20.93 -96.70
C ILE A 220 -24.24 21.57 -95.43
N GLU A 221 -25.48 22.07 -95.48
CA GLU A 221 -26.16 22.65 -94.32
C GLU A 221 -26.39 21.60 -93.21
N HIS A 222 -26.82 20.40 -93.58
CA HIS A 222 -26.94 19.28 -92.64
C HIS A 222 -25.59 18.89 -92.04
N GLN A 223 -24.53 18.80 -92.85
CA GLN A 223 -23.18 18.49 -92.37
C GLN A 223 -22.69 19.54 -91.38
N ALA A 224 -22.91 20.82 -91.66
CA ALA A 224 -22.53 21.93 -90.76
C ALA A 224 -23.29 21.86 -89.42
N GLN A 225 -24.58 21.53 -89.44
CA GLN A 225 -25.38 21.35 -88.23
C GLN A 225 -24.88 20.18 -87.39
N VAL A 226 -24.61 19.02 -88.01
CA VAL A 226 -24.06 17.85 -87.31
C VAL A 226 -22.71 18.18 -86.66
N THR A 227 -21.81 18.88 -87.37
CA THR A 227 -20.53 19.29 -86.78
C THR A 227 -20.71 20.25 -85.61
N SER A 228 -21.65 21.19 -85.69
CA SER A 228 -21.94 22.13 -84.60
C SER A 228 -22.47 21.41 -83.36
N GLU A 229 -23.39 20.46 -83.52
CA GLU A 229 -23.91 19.66 -82.39
C GLU A 229 -22.83 18.77 -81.76
N VAL A 230 -21.98 18.17 -82.59
CA VAL A 230 -20.85 17.35 -82.11
C VAL A 230 -19.83 18.21 -81.33
N ASP A 231 -19.56 19.45 -81.75
CA ASP A 231 -18.71 20.38 -81.00
C ASP A 231 -19.35 20.86 -79.69
N LYS A 232 -20.68 21.04 -79.64
CA LYS A 232 -21.39 21.31 -78.37
C LYS A 232 -21.23 20.16 -77.38
N ILE A 233 -21.37 18.92 -77.85
CA ILE A 233 -21.17 17.72 -77.02
C ILE A 233 -19.72 17.64 -76.54
N LYS A 234 -18.76 17.89 -77.43
CA LYS A 234 -17.33 17.95 -77.09
C LYS A 234 -17.06 18.96 -75.96
N CYS A 235 -17.61 20.17 -76.07
CA CYS A 235 -17.49 21.21 -75.05
C CYS A 235 -18.16 20.80 -73.72
N ALA A 236 -19.36 20.23 -73.77
CA ALA A 236 -20.09 19.79 -72.58
C ALA A 236 -19.37 18.67 -71.82
N VAL A 237 -18.79 17.71 -72.56
CA VAL A 237 -18.05 16.56 -72.03
C VAL A 237 -16.57 16.91 -71.77
N GLN A 238 -16.16 18.15 -72.07
CA GLN A 238 -14.84 18.75 -71.88
C GLN A 238 -13.67 17.95 -72.50
N CYS A 239 -13.88 17.28 -73.64
CA CYS A 239 -12.84 16.47 -74.27
C CYS A 239 -12.07 17.21 -75.38
N SER A 240 -10.81 16.82 -75.58
CA SER A 240 -9.91 17.46 -76.55
C SER A 240 -10.19 17.01 -77.98
N HIS A 241 -10.55 15.74 -78.18
CA HIS A 241 -10.88 15.17 -79.48
C HIS A 241 -12.27 14.53 -79.51
N LEU A 242 -12.86 14.47 -80.71
CA LEU A 242 -14.19 13.87 -80.92
C LEU A 242 -14.20 12.37 -80.59
N TRP A 243 -13.09 11.69 -80.82
CA TRP A 243 -12.91 10.27 -80.51
C TRP A 243 -12.95 9.96 -79.01
N ASP A 244 -12.74 10.97 -78.15
CA ASP A 244 -12.72 10.80 -76.69
C ASP A 244 -14.12 10.87 -76.06
N ILE A 245 -15.12 11.35 -76.81
CA ILE A 245 -16.50 11.58 -76.31
C ILE A 245 -17.08 10.26 -75.75
N ALA A 246 -16.98 9.16 -76.51
CA ALA A 246 -17.49 7.86 -76.09
C ALA A 246 -16.79 7.34 -74.82
N GLY A 247 -15.46 7.54 -74.72
CA GLY A 247 -14.68 7.14 -73.54
C GLY A 247 -15.07 7.91 -72.28
N ARG A 248 -15.33 9.21 -72.41
CA ARG A 248 -15.77 10.03 -71.27
C ARG A 248 -17.18 9.72 -70.81
N PHE A 249 -18.11 9.44 -71.72
CA PHE A 249 -19.45 8.95 -71.34
C PHE A 249 -19.36 7.63 -70.59
N LEU A 250 -18.53 6.69 -71.05
CA LEU A 250 -18.33 5.42 -70.36
C LEU A 250 -17.70 5.61 -68.96
N ALA A 251 -16.72 6.51 -68.84
CA ALA A 251 -16.10 6.84 -67.56
C ALA A 251 -17.10 7.52 -66.59
N GLN A 252 -17.94 8.44 -67.09
CA GLN A 252 -18.99 9.09 -66.31
C GLN A 252 -20.05 8.08 -65.87
N GLN A 253 -20.46 7.17 -66.76
CA GLN A 253 -21.37 6.08 -66.43
C GLN A 253 -20.81 5.20 -65.31
N LYS A 254 -19.56 4.73 -65.46
CA LYS A 254 -18.89 3.89 -64.45
C LYS A 254 -18.72 4.61 -63.11
N THR A 255 -18.46 5.92 -63.14
CA THR A 255 -18.38 6.74 -61.93
C THR A 255 -19.76 6.85 -61.26
N GLY A 256 -20.82 7.03 -62.06
CA GLY A 256 -22.20 7.05 -61.57
C GLY A 256 -22.61 5.71 -60.94
N GLU A 257 -22.28 4.59 -61.58
CA GLU A 257 -22.52 3.23 -61.05
C GLU A 257 -21.78 3.02 -59.72
N ASN A 258 -20.52 3.45 -59.62
CA ASN A 258 -19.74 3.36 -58.37
C ASN A 258 -20.33 4.23 -57.25
N LEU A 259 -20.75 5.46 -57.55
CA LEU A 259 -21.42 6.32 -56.56
C LEU A 259 -22.76 5.72 -56.11
N GLN A 260 -23.53 5.16 -57.04
CA GLN A 260 -24.79 4.49 -56.71
C GLN A 260 -24.54 3.30 -55.78
N GLN A 261 -23.51 2.50 -56.04
CA GLN A 261 -23.09 1.41 -55.17
C GLN A 261 -22.70 1.91 -53.77
N GLN A 262 -21.92 2.99 -53.68
CA GLN A 262 -21.55 3.59 -52.40
C GLN A 262 -22.77 4.12 -51.62
N ILE A 263 -23.75 4.72 -52.31
CA ILE A 263 -24.99 5.18 -51.67
C ILE A 263 -25.75 4.00 -51.06
N VAL A 264 -25.84 2.87 -51.77
CA VAL A 264 -26.49 1.64 -51.27
C VAL A 264 -25.74 1.08 -50.06
N GLU A 265 -24.42 0.95 -50.13
CA GLU A 265 -23.59 0.44 -49.03
C GLU A 265 -23.66 1.34 -47.78
N CYS A 266 -23.62 2.66 -47.95
CA CYS A 266 -23.81 3.61 -46.87
C CYS A 266 -25.22 3.49 -46.25
N GLY A 267 -26.25 3.25 -47.08
CA GLY A 267 -27.61 2.99 -46.63
C GLY A 267 -27.70 1.72 -45.77
N GLN A 268 -27.14 0.62 -46.23
CA GLN A 268 -27.10 -0.66 -45.51
C GLN A 268 -26.37 -0.53 -44.17
N LYS A 269 -25.19 0.08 -44.15
CA LYS A 269 -24.43 0.32 -42.90
C LYS A 269 -25.22 1.15 -41.89
N ARG A 270 -25.99 2.14 -42.37
CA ARG A 270 -26.83 2.97 -41.50
C ARG A 270 -27.95 2.13 -40.87
N GLU A 271 -28.62 1.28 -41.65
CA GLU A 271 -29.65 0.37 -41.15
C GLU A 271 -29.08 -0.65 -40.14
N GLU A 272 -27.92 -1.24 -40.43
CA GLU A 272 -27.21 -2.12 -39.49
C GLU A 272 -26.86 -1.43 -38.17
N LEU A 273 -26.37 -0.19 -38.23
CA LEU A 273 -26.06 0.58 -37.02
C LEU A 273 -27.33 0.96 -36.25
N GLU A 274 -28.41 1.29 -36.94
CA GLU A 274 -29.70 1.61 -36.31
C GLU A 274 -30.29 0.38 -35.59
N THR A 275 -30.19 -0.80 -36.17
CA THR A 275 -30.64 -2.05 -35.52
C THR A 275 -29.81 -2.37 -34.28
N LYS A 276 -28.47 -2.27 -34.35
CA LYS A 276 -27.59 -2.45 -33.19
C LYS A 276 -27.87 -1.44 -32.08
N LEU A 277 -28.15 -0.19 -32.44
CA LEU A 277 -28.49 0.84 -31.46
C LEU A 277 -29.77 0.48 -30.70
N LYS A 278 -30.81 0.02 -31.40
CA LYS A 278 -32.07 -0.43 -30.78
C LYS A 278 -31.86 -1.65 -29.87
N GLU A 279 -30.99 -2.58 -30.25
CA GLU A 279 -30.62 -3.75 -29.42
C GLU A 279 -29.92 -3.32 -28.13
N LEU A 280 -28.92 -2.44 -28.22
CA LEU A 280 -28.20 -1.91 -27.06
C LEU A 280 -29.10 -1.05 -26.15
N GLU A 281 -30.04 -0.31 -26.72
CA GLU A 281 -31.04 0.43 -25.93
C GLU A 281 -31.96 -0.50 -25.14
N LEU A 282 -32.34 -1.65 -25.72
CA LEU A 282 -33.11 -2.68 -25.04
C LEU A 282 -32.29 -3.31 -23.91
N GLU A 283 -31.06 -3.75 -24.17
CA GLU A 283 -30.17 -4.31 -23.15
C GLU A 283 -29.94 -3.33 -22.00
N ARG A 284 -29.72 -2.05 -22.32
CA ARG A 284 -29.60 -0.99 -21.31
C ARG A 284 -30.87 -0.83 -20.49
N ALA A 285 -32.05 -0.90 -21.12
CA ALA A 285 -33.32 -0.85 -20.40
C ALA A 285 -33.50 -2.07 -19.50
N GLU A 286 -33.11 -3.26 -19.97
CA GLU A 286 -33.13 -4.49 -19.17
C GLU A 286 -32.21 -4.37 -17.95
N LEU A 287 -30.97 -3.92 -18.12
CA LEU A 287 -30.04 -3.71 -17.01
C LEU A 287 -30.51 -2.62 -16.04
N LYS A 288 -31.17 -1.57 -16.54
CA LYS A 288 -31.64 -0.45 -15.72
C LYS A 288 -32.90 -0.81 -14.91
N PHE A 289 -33.80 -1.61 -15.46
CA PHE A 289 -35.13 -1.82 -14.89
C PHE A 289 -35.38 -3.25 -14.40
N HIS A 290 -34.61 -4.25 -14.83
CA HIS A 290 -34.68 -5.60 -14.29
C HIS A 290 -33.65 -5.80 -13.17
N GLN A 291 -34.15 -5.92 -11.93
CA GLN A 291 -33.40 -6.54 -10.84
C GLN A 291 -33.25 -8.02 -11.15
N THR A 292 -32.05 -8.47 -11.50
CA THR A 292 -31.77 -9.91 -11.70
C THR A 292 -32.11 -10.67 -10.40
N PRO A 293 -32.63 -11.91 -10.46
CA PRO A 293 -32.94 -12.70 -9.25
C PRO A 293 -31.75 -12.82 -8.28
N SER A 294 -30.52 -12.82 -8.83
CA SER A 294 -29.26 -12.75 -8.08
C SER A 294 -29.14 -11.46 -7.24
N SER A 295 -29.50 -10.30 -7.79
CA SER A 295 -29.45 -9.00 -7.09
C SER A 295 -30.45 -8.93 -5.93
N ILE A 296 -31.61 -9.56 -6.06
CA ILE A 296 -32.62 -9.65 -4.98
C ILE A 296 -32.13 -10.60 -3.88
N SER A 297 -31.51 -11.74 -4.24
CA SER A 297 -30.94 -12.66 -3.24
C SER A 297 -29.76 -12.04 -2.49
N SER A 298 -28.90 -11.32 -3.19
CA SER A 298 -27.76 -10.59 -2.61
C SER A 298 -28.23 -9.50 -1.66
N ARG A 299 -29.26 -8.73 -2.04
CA ARG A 299 -29.85 -7.71 -1.16
C ARG A 299 -30.47 -8.33 0.10
N LYS A 300 -31.21 -9.43 -0.02
CA LYS A 300 -31.78 -10.14 1.15
C LYS A 300 -30.70 -10.67 2.09
N LEU A 301 -29.64 -11.28 1.54
CA LEU A 301 -28.50 -11.74 2.32
C LEU A 301 -27.79 -10.59 3.04
N ALA A 302 -27.62 -9.44 2.37
CA ALA A 302 -27.03 -8.26 2.99
C ALA A 302 -27.89 -7.72 4.16
N GLU A 303 -29.21 -7.71 4.02
CA GLU A 303 -30.13 -7.33 5.10
C GLU A 303 -30.08 -8.31 6.28
N GLU A 304 -29.96 -9.60 6.02
CA GLU A 304 -29.84 -10.64 7.06
C GLU A 304 -28.51 -10.53 7.81
N LEU A 305 -27.39 -10.34 7.10
CA LEU A 305 -26.08 -10.11 7.71
C LEU A 305 -26.08 -8.83 8.57
N LYS A 306 -26.77 -7.78 8.12
CA LYS A 306 -26.90 -6.54 8.90
C LYS A 306 -27.66 -6.78 10.22
N LYS A 307 -28.77 -7.51 10.18
CA LYS A 307 -29.52 -7.87 11.40
C LYS A 307 -28.69 -8.73 12.35
N ASN A 308 -27.90 -9.66 11.83
CA ASN A 308 -27.01 -10.50 12.63
C ASN A 308 -25.90 -9.69 13.29
N LEU A 309 -25.33 -8.72 12.57
CA LEU A 309 -24.34 -7.79 13.12
C LEU A 309 -24.93 -6.98 14.27
N GLU A 310 -26.11 -6.37 14.07
CA GLU A 310 -26.80 -5.60 15.12
C GLU A 310 -27.09 -6.46 16.37
N ALA A 311 -27.48 -7.73 16.18
CA ALA A 311 -27.69 -8.67 17.28
C ALA A 311 -26.40 -9.02 18.03
N GLU A 312 -25.30 -9.26 17.31
CA GLU A 312 -23.99 -9.54 17.92
C GLU A 312 -23.40 -8.34 18.63
N GLU A 313 -23.60 -7.11 18.12
CA GLU A 313 -23.19 -5.87 18.79
C GLU A 313 -23.93 -5.71 20.14
N VAL A 314 -25.24 -5.97 20.17
CA VAL A 314 -26.03 -5.96 21.41
C VAL A 314 -25.52 -7.02 22.39
N ARG A 315 -25.24 -8.24 21.89
CA ARG A 315 -24.71 -9.34 22.71
C ARG A 315 -23.34 -8.99 23.30
N LEU A 316 -22.45 -8.41 22.49
CA LEU A 316 -21.14 -7.95 22.93
C LEU A 316 -21.25 -6.88 24.01
N HIS A 317 -22.16 -5.91 23.83
CA HIS A 317 -22.39 -4.85 24.81
C HIS A 317 -22.88 -5.40 26.16
N GLN A 318 -23.77 -6.40 26.14
CA GLN A 318 -24.24 -7.09 27.33
C GLN A 318 -23.12 -7.82 28.06
N VAL A 319 -22.30 -8.60 27.34
CA VAL A 319 -21.16 -9.33 27.91
C VAL A 319 -20.14 -8.35 28.50
N HIS A 320 -19.85 -7.26 27.82
CA HIS A 320 -18.92 -6.23 28.31
C HIS A 320 -19.44 -5.58 29.60
N THR A 321 -20.73 -5.27 29.67
CA THR A 321 -21.34 -4.73 30.89
C THR A 321 -21.28 -5.74 32.04
N GLN A 322 -21.49 -7.02 31.77
CA GLN A 322 -21.36 -8.06 32.78
C GLN A 322 -19.92 -8.24 33.26
N MET A 323 -18.95 -8.19 32.34
CA MET A 323 -17.53 -8.22 32.66
C MET A 323 -17.14 -7.07 33.60
N LEU A 324 -17.58 -5.85 33.32
CA LEU A 324 -17.30 -4.69 34.17
C LEU A 324 -17.87 -4.86 35.58
N LYS A 325 -19.10 -5.37 35.71
CA LYS A 325 -19.70 -5.68 37.02
C LYS A 325 -18.90 -6.75 37.78
N ASN A 326 -18.47 -7.80 37.09
CA ASN A 326 -17.65 -8.85 37.69
C ASN A 326 -16.28 -8.32 38.13
N GLN A 327 -15.69 -7.40 37.37
CA GLN A 327 -14.43 -6.74 37.72
C GLN A 327 -14.58 -5.86 38.97
N GLU A 328 -15.66 -5.09 39.07
CA GLU A 328 -15.97 -4.29 40.26
C GLU A 328 -16.17 -5.19 41.49
N LEU A 329 -16.89 -6.30 41.32
CA LEU A 329 -17.09 -7.29 42.37
C LEU A 329 -15.75 -7.91 42.82
N LEU A 330 -14.87 -8.27 41.88
CA LEU A 330 -13.54 -8.80 42.18
C LEU A 330 -12.71 -7.79 42.98
N LEU A 331 -12.69 -6.52 42.58
CA LEU A 331 -12.02 -5.46 43.33
C LEU A 331 -12.58 -5.31 44.75
N SER A 332 -13.90 -5.44 44.92
CA SER A 332 -14.53 -5.40 46.24
C SER A 332 -14.09 -6.58 47.13
N PHE A 333 -13.94 -7.77 46.54
CA PHE A 333 -13.43 -8.96 47.25
C PHE A 333 -11.95 -8.81 47.62
N GLU A 334 -11.11 -8.38 46.69
CA GLU A 334 -9.68 -8.12 46.94
C GLU A 334 -9.51 -7.12 48.09
N ASN A 335 -10.22 -5.99 48.03
CA ASN A 335 -10.23 -5.02 49.12
C ASN A 335 -10.74 -5.61 50.44
N GLY A 336 -11.76 -6.47 50.41
CA GLY A 336 -12.28 -7.15 51.60
C GLY A 336 -11.26 -8.09 52.24
N VAL A 337 -10.53 -8.86 51.43
CA VAL A 337 -9.46 -9.76 51.86
C VAL A 337 -8.27 -8.96 52.42
N ASP A 338 -7.83 -7.91 51.74
CA ASP A 338 -6.74 -7.04 52.20
C ASP A 338 -7.08 -6.39 53.54
N ASN A 339 -8.32 -5.90 53.69
CA ASN A 339 -8.80 -5.35 54.96
C ASN A 339 -8.83 -6.37 56.09
N LEU A 340 -9.17 -7.64 55.80
CA LEU A 340 -9.14 -8.72 56.77
C LEU A 340 -7.70 -9.08 57.16
N LEU A 341 -6.80 -9.18 56.18
CA LEU A 341 -5.38 -9.45 56.38
C LEU A 341 -4.74 -8.41 57.30
N ILE A 342 -4.97 -7.12 57.04
CA ILE A 342 -4.47 -6.03 57.88
C ILE A 342 -4.96 -6.16 59.33
N ARG A 343 -6.22 -6.53 59.55
CA ARG A 343 -6.78 -6.73 60.90
C ARG A 343 -6.20 -7.97 61.60
N LEU A 344 -5.94 -9.04 60.87
CA LEU A 344 -5.37 -10.28 61.42
C LEU A 344 -3.88 -10.17 61.74
N CYS A 345 -3.12 -9.35 60.99
CA CYS A 345 -1.69 -9.12 61.24
C CYS A 345 -1.37 -8.49 62.60
N GLY A 346 -2.37 -7.93 63.31
CA GLY A 346 -2.21 -7.33 64.64
C GLY A 346 -2.54 -8.24 65.83
N ILE A 347 -3.02 -9.46 65.61
CA ILE A 347 -3.44 -10.37 66.69
C ILE A 347 -2.28 -11.32 67.03
N THR A 348 -1.57 -11.04 68.12
CA THR A 348 -0.64 -12.00 68.73
C THR A 348 -1.42 -12.94 69.65
N VAL A 349 -1.54 -14.21 69.27
CA VAL A 349 -2.13 -15.26 70.12
C VAL A 349 -1.11 -15.62 71.22
N PRO A 350 -1.45 -15.48 72.52
CA PRO A 350 -0.56 -15.92 73.59
C PRO A 350 -0.43 -17.44 73.57
N GLY A 351 0.77 -17.94 73.31
CA GLY A 351 1.10 -19.37 73.44
C GLY A 351 1.39 -20.14 72.15
N HIS A 352 1.47 -19.50 70.99
CA HIS A 352 1.99 -20.16 69.77
C HIS A 352 3.45 -19.76 69.50
N VAL A 353 4.35 -20.74 69.56
CA VAL A 353 5.68 -20.66 68.96
C VAL A 353 5.46 -20.66 67.44
N CYS A 354 5.38 -19.49 66.83
CA CYS A 354 5.40 -19.35 65.38
C CYS A 354 6.81 -19.66 64.87
N ALA A 355 7.08 -20.94 64.60
CA ALA A 355 8.10 -21.34 63.63
C ALA A 355 7.55 -21.10 62.21
N LEU A 356 7.35 -19.83 61.84
CA LEU A 356 7.22 -19.45 60.45
C LEU A 356 8.63 -19.14 59.95
N ASN A 357 9.16 -20.10 59.18
CA ASN A 357 10.28 -19.90 58.28
C ASN A 357 10.06 -18.61 57.45
N PRO A 358 11.15 -17.91 57.05
CA PRO A 358 11.03 -16.75 56.17
C PRO A 358 10.27 -17.13 54.89
N LEU A 359 9.40 -16.22 54.47
CA LEU A 359 8.61 -16.28 53.24
C LEU A 359 9.38 -16.93 52.07
N PRO A 360 8.79 -17.91 51.34
CA PRO A 360 9.18 -18.14 49.96
C PRO A 360 8.74 -16.93 49.11
N PRO A 361 9.52 -16.53 48.08
CA PRO A 361 9.15 -15.44 47.20
C PRO A 361 7.88 -15.80 46.43
N ALA A 362 6.94 -14.86 46.44
CA ALA A 362 5.73 -14.73 45.64
C ALA A 362 5.48 -15.86 44.63
N LEU A 363 4.47 -16.70 44.93
CA LEU A 363 3.75 -17.40 43.88
C LEU A 363 3.10 -16.34 42.97
N PRO A 364 3.29 -16.44 41.63
CA PRO A 364 2.70 -15.48 40.71
C PRO A 364 1.18 -15.66 40.71
N VAL A 365 0.46 -14.62 41.13
CA VAL A 365 -0.97 -14.48 40.92
C VAL A 365 -1.21 -14.38 39.41
N THR A 366 -1.49 -15.51 38.76
CA THR A 366 -1.79 -15.61 37.32
C THR A 366 -3.21 -15.12 36.96
N VAL A 367 -3.73 -14.11 37.67
CA VAL A 367 -5.02 -13.47 37.32
C VAL A 367 -4.83 -12.04 36.83
N ARG A 368 -3.65 -11.41 37.05
CA ARG A 368 -3.32 -10.11 36.44
C ARG A 368 -2.98 -10.19 34.94
N SER A 369 -2.71 -11.37 34.41
CA SER A 369 -2.33 -11.54 33.00
C SER A 369 -3.51 -11.46 32.02
N TRP A 370 -4.75 -11.65 32.49
CA TRP A 370 -5.92 -11.70 31.59
C TRP A 370 -6.59 -10.33 31.43
N ALA A 371 -6.50 -9.45 32.43
CA ALA A 371 -7.10 -8.11 32.39
C ALA A 371 -6.27 -7.07 31.59
N GLY A 372 -4.98 -7.33 31.38
CA GLY A 372 -4.08 -6.42 30.65
C GLY A 372 -3.97 -6.69 29.14
N GLN A 373 -4.36 -7.88 28.68
CA GLN A 373 -4.15 -8.31 27.29
C GLN A 373 -5.30 -7.90 26.35
N GLU A 374 -6.52 -7.69 26.87
CA GLU A 374 -7.69 -7.33 26.05
C GLU A 374 -7.85 -5.83 25.79
N ARG A 375 -7.14 -4.96 26.53
CA ARG A 375 -7.22 -3.50 26.32
C ARG A 375 -6.46 -3.02 25.07
N ALA A 376 -5.77 -3.92 24.37
CA ALA A 376 -4.99 -3.62 23.17
C ALA A 376 -5.68 -4.00 21.85
N LEU A 377 -6.92 -4.53 21.88
CA LEU A 377 -7.65 -5.00 20.70
C LEU A 377 -9.04 -4.35 20.56
N LEU A 378 -9.13 -3.03 20.78
CA LEU A 378 -10.26 -2.26 20.26
C LEU A 378 -9.88 -1.67 18.88
N PRO A 379 -10.70 -1.86 17.83
CA PRO A 379 -10.49 -1.20 16.56
C PRO A 379 -10.57 0.31 16.75
N ARG A 380 -9.54 1.02 16.28
CA ARG A 380 -9.59 2.47 16.14
C ARG A 380 -10.62 2.78 15.06
N GLU A 381 -11.70 3.47 15.43
CA GLU A 381 -12.71 3.98 14.50
C GLU A 381 -12.04 4.74 13.36
N ASN A 382 -12.34 4.32 12.13
CA ASN A 382 -12.03 5.04 10.90
C ASN A 382 -12.83 6.35 10.90
N GLN A 383 -12.18 7.43 11.32
CA GLN A 383 -12.61 8.78 10.94
C GLN A 383 -12.00 9.09 9.58
N GLY A 384 -12.87 9.45 8.63
CA GLY A 384 -12.53 9.72 7.25
C GLY A 384 -11.39 10.71 7.11
N ALA A 385 -10.33 10.26 6.45
CA ALA A 385 -9.28 11.12 5.92
C ALA A 385 -9.48 11.22 4.41
N GLU A 386 -10.09 12.33 4.02
CA GLU A 386 -10.23 12.84 2.66
C GLU A 386 -8.85 12.88 1.97
N THR A 387 -8.67 12.04 0.96
CA THR A 387 -7.43 11.96 0.18
C THR A 387 -7.38 13.14 -0.79
N ARG A 388 -6.84 14.28 -0.33
CA ARG A 388 -6.33 15.31 -1.23
C ARG A 388 -4.96 14.87 -1.75
N LEU A 389 -4.89 14.60 -3.04
CA LEU A 389 -3.65 14.41 -3.78
C LEU A 389 -2.78 15.68 -3.67
N PRO A 390 -1.49 15.57 -3.31
CA PRO A 390 -0.50 16.57 -3.68
C PRO A 390 0.06 16.22 -5.06
N GLU A 391 -0.12 17.15 -5.99
CA GLU A 391 0.58 17.18 -7.26
C GLU A 391 2.09 17.28 -7.07
N ASP A 392 2.79 16.62 -7.98
CA ASP A 392 4.10 16.96 -8.56
C ASP A 392 5.26 17.35 -7.62
N GLN A 393 6.14 16.37 -7.39
CA GLN A 393 7.58 16.60 -7.30
C GLN A 393 8.29 15.35 -7.81
N ARG A 394 8.41 15.24 -9.13
CA ARG A 394 9.38 14.35 -9.77
C ARG A 394 10.74 15.01 -9.71
N ASP A 395 11.46 14.79 -8.61
CA ASP A 395 12.92 14.87 -8.67
C ASP A 395 13.41 13.52 -9.18
N ALA A 396 13.89 13.54 -10.43
CA ALA A 396 14.57 12.42 -11.06
C ALA A 396 15.83 12.09 -10.23
N PHE A 397 15.74 11.01 -9.44
CA PHE A 397 16.92 10.35 -8.90
C PHE A 397 17.55 9.54 -10.04
N ASP A 398 18.58 10.12 -10.66
CA ASP A 398 19.47 9.43 -11.59
C ASP A 398 20.16 8.27 -10.86
N PHE A 399 19.69 7.05 -11.11
CA PHE A 399 20.43 5.83 -10.80
C PHE A 399 21.53 5.66 -11.84
N ALA A 400 22.63 6.38 -11.65
CA ALA A 400 23.88 6.01 -12.31
C ALA A 400 24.29 4.61 -11.81
N ASP A 401 24.53 3.71 -12.76
CA ASP A 401 25.10 2.36 -12.67
C ASP A 401 25.68 1.99 -11.29
N ILE A 402 24.85 1.44 -10.41
CA ILE A 402 25.32 0.74 -9.22
C ILE A 402 25.57 -0.70 -9.64
N ASP A 403 26.85 -1.03 -9.75
CA ASP A 403 27.33 -2.39 -9.99
C ASP A 403 26.80 -3.32 -8.87
N HIS A 404 25.73 -4.07 -9.15
CA HIS A 404 25.06 -4.97 -8.21
C HIS A 404 25.90 -6.22 -7.84
N SER A 405 27.17 -6.25 -8.23
CA SER A 405 28.09 -7.36 -8.03
C SER A 405 28.88 -7.28 -6.71
N TYR A 406 28.89 -6.13 -6.02
CA TYR A 406 29.65 -5.97 -4.78
C TYR A 406 28.76 -6.20 -3.55
N VAL A 407 28.89 -7.39 -2.96
CA VAL A 407 28.34 -7.72 -1.63
C VAL A 407 29.50 -7.71 -0.64
N PRO A 408 29.59 -6.70 0.27
CA PRO A 408 30.70 -6.60 1.20
C PRO A 408 30.79 -7.83 2.09
N ASN A 409 32.00 -8.38 2.21
CA ASN A 409 32.31 -9.47 3.12
C ASN A 409 32.13 -8.99 4.58
N ARG A 410 31.69 -9.89 5.48
CA ARG A 410 31.64 -9.69 6.95
C ARG A 410 32.84 -8.92 7.52
N ASP A 411 34.05 -9.20 7.05
CA ASP A 411 35.27 -8.55 7.53
C ASP A 411 35.43 -7.11 7.00
N GLU A 412 34.91 -6.81 5.81
CA GLU A 412 34.86 -5.45 5.27
C GLU A 412 33.82 -4.61 6.02
N ILE A 413 32.65 -5.18 6.30
CA ILE A 413 31.60 -4.53 7.11
C ILE A 413 32.15 -4.20 8.51
N LYS A 414 32.88 -5.12 9.13
CA LYS A 414 33.55 -4.88 10.42
C LYS A 414 34.60 -3.77 10.33
N LYS A 415 35.45 -3.78 9.30
CA LYS A 415 36.47 -2.73 9.10
C LYS A 415 35.83 -1.36 8.87
N GLN A 416 34.76 -1.29 8.09
CA GLN A 416 34.02 -0.05 7.85
C GLN A 416 33.33 0.44 9.14
N GLY A 417 32.72 -0.46 9.92
CA GLY A 417 32.13 -0.13 11.22
C GLY A 417 33.15 0.42 12.22
N VAL A 418 34.33 -0.18 12.32
CA VAL A 418 35.42 0.31 13.18
C VAL A 418 35.89 1.70 12.72
N ARG A 419 36.07 1.91 11.41
CA ARG A 419 36.44 3.23 10.86
C ARG A 419 35.39 4.30 11.16
N LEU A 420 34.10 3.97 11.06
CA LEU A 420 33.01 4.89 11.35
C LEU A 420 32.96 5.28 12.83
N ILE A 421 33.18 4.31 13.73
CA ILE A 421 33.27 4.56 15.17
C ILE A 421 34.48 5.45 15.49
N GLU A 422 35.63 5.21 14.86
CA GLU A 422 36.81 6.05 15.03
C GLU A 422 36.62 7.48 14.51
N THR A 423 35.95 7.68 13.38
CA THR A 423 35.70 9.02 12.84
C THR A 423 34.70 9.80 13.70
N MET A 424 33.63 9.14 14.17
CA MET A 424 32.65 9.72 15.07
C MET A 424 33.25 10.08 16.45
N THR A 425 34.10 9.21 17.01
CA THR A 425 34.76 9.49 18.29
C THR A 425 35.84 10.57 18.18
N LYS A 426 36.57 10.66 17.05
CA LYS A 426 37.50 11.77 16.77
C LYS A 426 36.75 13.10 16.58
N ALA A 427 35.60 13.10 15.90
CA ALA A 427 34.75 14.28 15.73
C ALA A 427 34.17 14.77 17.08
N ALA A 428 33.74 13.85 17.95
CA ALA A 428 33.27 14.17 19.30
C ALA A 428 34.37 14.79 20.18
N LYS A 429 35.61 14.25 20.14
CA LYS A 429 36.77 14.83 20.85
C LYS A 429 37.16 16.22 20.33
N LYS A 430 36.98 16.50 19.03
CA LYS A 430 37.24 17.82 18.44
C LYS A 430 36.20 18.86 18.89
N LYS A 431 34.92 18.48 19.00
CA LYS A 431 33.85 19.32 19.57
C LYS A 431 34.10 19.64 21.05
N GLN A 432 34.57 18.68 21.83
CA GLN A 432 34.84 18.86 23.26
C GLN A 432 36.08 19.72 23.57
N ARG A 433 37.09 19.73 22.68
CA ARG A 433 38.25 20.63 22.77
C ARG A 433 37.98 22.05 22.26
N GLY A 434 37.02 22.24 21.35
CA GLY A 434 36.61 23.56 20.85
C GLY A 434 35.84 24.39 21.88
N GLY A 435 35.04 23.74 22.75
CA GLY A 435 34.23 24.42 23.76
C GLY A 435 34.99 24.92 25.00
N ARG A 436 36.30 24.66 25.13
CA ARG A 436 37.12 25.06 26.30
C ARG A 436 38.04 26.26 26.07
N LYS A 437 37.98 26.89 24.89
CA LYS A 437 38.72 28.11 24.53
C LYS A 437 37.86 29.38 24.49
N GLY A 438 36.61 29.30 24.96
CA GLY A 438 35.70 30.44 25.06
C GLY A 438 34.95 30.40 26.39
N ALA A 439 35.67 30.56 27.49
CA ALA A 439 35.15 30.92 28.80
C ALA A 439 36.22 31.78 29.49
#